data_AF-A0A838DBG5-F1
#
_entry.id   AF-A0A838DBG5-F1
#
_cell.length_a   1.000
_cell.length_b   1.000
_cell.length_c   1.000
_cell.angle_alpha   90.00
_cell.angle_beta   90.00
_cell.angle_gamma   90.00
#
_symmetry.space_group_name_H-M   'P 1'
#
loop_
_entity.id
_entity.type
_entity.pdbx_description
1 polymer ?
#
loop_
_entity_poly.entity_id
_entity_poly.type
_entity_poly.pdbx_seq_one_letter_code
_entity_poly.pdbx_strand_id
1 'polypeptide(L)'
;MKFIPKLFLLPLVSILMASLVTLSCFGSELDSRLKNGTSYGAQFSKTNQSDLESKRGTDNSSSTLTREQNKGVLIVKVTTLNGEHGMNTSSDLTVNIHANDPVPDNFKGNTSGTVVKLSMGMYSVTTSSIPHYNSSFSNDCNGGIMKVETKNCNIVIAYSKS
;
A
#
# COMPACT_ATOMS: atom_id res chain seq x y z
N MET A 1 -52.32 18.40 28.38
CA MET A 1 -51.70 17.20 27.78
C MET A 1 -50.39 16.94 28.51
N LYS A 2 -50.28 15.78 29.20
CA LYS A 2 -49.16 15.41 30.07
C LYS A 2 -48.01 14.84 29.22
N PHE A 3 -46.84 15.47 29.24
CA PHE A 3 -45.62 14.93 28.68
C PHE A 3 -44.96 14.00 29.71
N ILE A 4 -44.80 12.72 29.36
CA ILE A 4 -44.01 11.75 30.12
C ILE A 4 -42.77 11.44 29.28
N PRO A 5 -41.54 11.72 29.74
CA PRO A 5 -40.36 11.28 29.02
C PRO A 5 -40.11 9.80 29.31
N LYS A 6 -40.01 9.01 28.24
CA LYS A 6 -39.67 7.59 28.29
C LYS A 6 -38.17 7.47 28.62
N LEU A 7 -37.88 7.07 29.85
CA LEU A 7 -36.53 6.80 30.35
C LEU A 7 -35.95 5.57 29.64
N PHE A 8 -34.99 5.78 28.74
CA PHE A 8 -34.32 4.72 27.99
C PHE A 8 -33.17 4.17 28.86
N LEU A 9 -33.43 3.06 29.57
CA LEU A 9 -32.41 2.30 30.29
C LEU A 9 -31.72 1.36 29.29
N LEU A 10 -30.51 1.72 28.86
CA LEU A 10 -29.60 0.81 28.15
C LEU A 10 -28.90 -0.10 29.17
N PRO A 11 -28.87 -1.44 28.99
CA PRO A 11 -28.06 -2.29 29.84
C PRO A 11 -26.58 -2.14 29.46
N LEU A 12 -25.78 -1.62 30.41
CA LEU A 12 -24.33 -1.69 30.42
C LEU A 12 -23.89 -3.16 30.51
N VAL A 13 -23.76 -3.83 29.38
CA VAL A 13 -23.12 -5.15 29.31
C VAL A 13 -21.60 -4.93 29.30
N SER A 14 -21.04 -5.02 30.50
CA SER A 14 -19.61 -5.02 30.78
C SER A 14 -19.00 -6.32 30.26
N ILE A 15 -18.29 -6.28 29.13
CA ILE A 15 -17.54 -7.43 28.62
C ILE A 15 -16.13 -7.37 29.22
N LEU A 16 -15.90 -8.26 30.17
CA LEU A 16 -14.62 -8.55 30.82
C LEU A 16 -13.56 -8.91 29.76
N MET A 17 -12.45 -8.16 29.76
CA MET A 17 -11.21 -8.54 29.08
C MET A 17 -10.54 -9.68 29.86
N ALA A 18 -10.44 -10.86 29.26
CA ALA A 18 -9.56 -11.91 29.73
C ALA A 18 -8.97 -12.68 28.55
N SER A 19 -7.71 -12.41 28.23
CA SER A 19 -6.83 -13.36 27.57
C SER A 19 -5.39 -13.02 27.98
N LEU A 20 -4.98 -13.59 29.11
CA LEU A 20 -3.58 -13.79 29.41
C LEU A 20 -3.08 -14.94 28.52
N VAL A 21 -2.07 -14.67 27.69
CA VAL A 21 -1.14 -15.71 27.24
C VAL A 21 0.24 -15.24 27.67
N THR A 22 0.67 -15.71 28.84
CA THR A 22 2.05 -15.55 29.31
C THR A 22 2.85 -16.82 29.04
N LEU A 23 3.96 -16.61 28.34
CA LEU A 23 5.27 -17.22 28.57
C LEU A 23 5.47 -18.73 28.28
N SER A 24 6.28 -19.01 27.26
CA SER A 24 7.46 -19.86 27.46
C SER A 24 8.59 -19.43 26.53
N CYS A 25 9.66 -18.92 27.14
CA CYS A 25 10.98 -18.87 26.56
C CYS A 25 11.46 -20.30 26.28
N PHE A 26 12.02 -20.55 25.10
CA PHE A 26 13.08 -21.53 24.96
C PHE A 26 14.33 -20.80 24.49
N GLY A 27 15.19 -20.49 25.45
CA GLY A 27 16.59 -20.23 25.16
C GLY A 27 17.29 -21.56 24.89
N SER A 28 18.17 -21.57 23.90
CA SER A 28 19.40 -22.36 23.96
C SER A 28 20.51 -21.52 23.35
N GLU A 29 21.39 -21.08 24.24
CA GLU A 29 22.71 -20.57 23.94
C GLU A 29 23.65 -21.76 23.72
N LEU A 30 24.46 -21.75 22.66
CA LEU A 30 25.85 -22.20 22.77
C LEU A 30 26.70 -21.67 21.61
N ASP A 31 27.61 -20.77 21.97
CA ASP A 31 28.79 -20.38 21.19
C ASP A 31 29.73 -21.59 20.98
N SER A 32 30.42 -21.64 19.85
CA SER A 32 31.78 -22.17 19.80
C SER A 32 32.50 -21.74 18.52
N ARG A 33 33.28 -20.67 18.67
CA ARG A 33 34.52 -20.45 17.94
C ARG A 33 35.43 -21.68 18.04
N LEU A 34 35.76 -22.30 16.91
CA LEU A 34 36.98 -23.09 16.77
C LEU A 34 37.63 -22.82 15.41
N LYS A 35 38.69 -22.01 15.48
CA LYS A 35 39.80 -22.00 14.53
C LYS A 35 40.53 -23.34 14.67
N ASN A 36 40.77 -24.03 13.57
CA ASN A 36 41.91 -24.92 13.34
C ASN A 36 42.06 -24.99 11.80
N GLY A 37 43.16 -24.62 11.16
CA GLY A 37 44.54 -24.61 11.65
C GLY A 37 45.19 -25.96 11.41
N THR A 38 45.29 -26.42 10.17
CA THR A 38 46.30 -27.39 9.76
C THR A 38 46.82 -27.09 8.37
N SER A 39 48.10 -26.75 8.38
CA SER A 39 49.03 -26.61 7.28
C SER A 39 49.27 -27.97 6.62
N TYR A 40 49.03 -28.06 5.32
CA TYR A 40 49.87 -28.85 4.43
C TYR A 40 50.40 -27.90 3.36
N GLY A 41 51.64 -27.46 3.56
CA GLY A 41 52.41 -26.77 2.54
C GLY A 41 52.83 -27.77 1.46
N ALA A 42 52.52 -27.43 0.22
CA ALA A 42 53.39 -27.71 -0.92
C ALA A 42 53.48 -26.41 -1.72
N GLN A 43 54.68 -25.85 -1.75
CA GLN A 43 55.03 -24.63 -2.47
C GLN A 43 54.99 -24.86 -3.99
N PHE A 44 54.37 -23.94 -4.72
CA PHE A 44 54.88 -23.57 -6.04
C PHE A 44 54.91 -22.04 -6.17
N SER A 45 56.02 -21.55 -6.69
CA SER A 45 56.50 -20.17 -6.55
C SER A 45 55.76 -19.12 -7.40
N LYS A 46 55.68 -17.93 -6.79
CA LYS A 46 55.45 -16.57 -7.32
C LYS A 46 55.67 -16.36 -8.83
N THR A 47 54.78 -15.57 -9.44
CA THR A 47 55.14 -14.30 -10.11
C THR A 47 53.91 -13.41 -10.35
N ASN A 48 53.99 -12.20 -9.78
CA ASN A 48 53.51 -10.86 -10.17
C ASN A 48 52.22 -10.65 -11.01
N GLN A 49 51.48 -9.66 -10.51
CA GLN A 49 50.22 -9.11 -10.97
C GLN A 49 50.40 -7.98 -12.00
N SER A 50 49.86 -8.18 -13.20
CA SER A 50 49.29 -7.23 -14.18
C SER A 50 48.76 -8.13 -15.32
N ASP A 51 47.51 -8.07 -15.79
CA ASP A 51 46.92 -6.94 -16.48
C ASP A 51 45.38 -6.93 -16.43
N LEU A 52 44.90 -5.70 -16.40
CA LEU A 52 43.55 -5.21 -16.67
C LEU A 52 43.14 -5.54 -18.12
N GLU A 53 41.93 -6.07 -18.34
CA GLU A 53 40.89 -5.50 -19.21
C GLU A 53 39.79 -6.55 -19.47
N SER A 54 38.65 -6.45 -18.77
CA SER A 54 37.35 -6.81 -19.35
C SER A 54 36.30 -5.82 -18.86
N LYS A 55 36.28 -4.71 -19.59
CA LYS A 55 35.16 -3.82 -19.91
C LYS A 55 34.07 -3.63 -18.85
N ARG A 56 34.28 -2.52 -18.14
CA ARG A 56 33.34 -1.73 -17.33
C ARG A 56 31.92 -1.63 -17.91
N GLY A 57 30.97 -1.89 -17.03
CA GLY A 57 29.56 -1.50 -17.10
C GLY A 57 28.94 -1.60 -15.71
N THR A 58 29.49 -0.84 -14.75
CA THR A 58 28.91 -0.68 -13.42
C THR A 58 27.70 0.23 -13.54
N ASP A 59 26.55 -0.36 -13.84
CA ASP A 59 25.27 0.30 -13.67
C ASP A 59 24.69 -0.20 -12.34
N ASN A 60 24.49 0.73 -11.42
CA ASN A 60 23.98 0.53 -10.06
C ASN A 60 22.47 0.16 -10.06
N SER A 61 22.02 -0.57 -11.08
CA SER A 61 20.63 -0.82 -11.49
C SER A 61 19.92 -1.85 -10.61
N SER A 62 20.65 -2.57 -9.75
CA SER A 62 20.07 -3.52 -8.79
C SER A 62 19.23 -2.82 -7.71
N SER A 63 19.58 -1.57 -7.36
CA SER A 63 18.86 -0.78 -6.36
C SER A 63 17.50 -0.22 -6.84
N THR A 64 17.37 0.06 -8.14
CA THR A 64 16.11 0.55 -8.76
C THR A 64 15.15 -0.58 -9.04
N LEU A 65 15.65 -1.75 -9.48
CA LEU A 65 14.81 -2.92 -9.74
C LEU A 65 14.15 -3.47 -8.47
N THR A 66 14.85 -3.46 -7.33
CA THR A 66 14.29 -3.89 -6.04
C THR A 66 13.27 -2.91 -5.47
N ARG A 67 13.41 -1.60 -5.72
CA ARG A 67 12.47 -0.58 -5.25
C ARG A 67 11.11 -0.67 -5.92
N GLU A 68 11.07 -1.00 -7.21
CA GLU A 68 9.81 -1.19 -7.94
C GLU A 68 9.07 -2.47 -7.52
N GLN A 69 9.78 -3.49 -7.04
CA GLN A 69 9.17 -4.75 -6.59
C GLN A 69 8.59 -4.68 -5.17
N ASN A 70 8.87 -3.61 -4.42
CA ASN A 70 8.40 -3.41 -3.04
C ASN A 70 7.25 -2.40 -2.92
N LYS A 71 6.58 -2.08 -4.03
CA LYS A 71 5.42 -1.17 -4.05
C LYS A 71 4.10 -1.91 -3.94
N GLY A 72 3.16 -1.26 -3.26
CA GLY A 72 1.76 -1.62 -3.29
C GLY A 72 1.09 -1.20 -4.60
N VAL A 73 -0.05 -1.82 -4.89
CA VAL A 73 -0.90 -1.47 -6.04
C VAL A 73 -2.27 -1.02 -5.54
N LEU A 74 -2.73 0.13 -6.00
CA LEU A 74 -4.10 0.59 -5.83
C LEU A 74 -4.74 0.65 -7.21
N ILE A 75 -5.80 -0.13 -7.43
CA ILE A 75 -6.61 -0.07 -8.64
C ILE A 75 -7.78 0.86 -8.35
N VAL A 76 -7.84 1.99 -9.05
CA VAL A 76 -8.89 3.00 -8.87
C VAL A 76 -9.87 2.96 -10.03
N LYS A 77 -11.11 2.53 -9.76
CA LYS A 77 -12.19 2.46 -10.75
C LYS A 77 -13.21 3.55 -10.50
N VAL A 78 -13.52 4.32 -11.54
CA VAL A 78 -14.53 5.38 -11.49
C VAL A 78 -15.74 4.98 -12.33
N THR A 79 -16.91 4.89 -11.69
CA THR A 79 -18.18 4.59 -12.34
C THR A 79 -19.09 5.81 -12.29
N THR A 80 -19.81 6.05 -13.39
CA THR A 80 -20.74 7.17 -13.50
C THR A 80 -22.17 6.67 -13.56
N LEU A 81 -23.06 7.26 -12.76
CA LEU A 81 -24.50 6.99 -12.71
C LEU A 81 -25.26 8.27 -13.07
N ASN A 82 -25.68 8.38 -14.33
CA ASN A 82 -26.31 9.59 -14.86
C ASN A 82 -27.83 9.66 -14.71
N GLY A 83 -28.50 8.50 -14.62
CA GLY A 83 -29.96 8.46 -14.78
C GLY A 83 -30.39 9.08 -16.12
N GLU A 84 -31.53 9.75 -16.13
CA GLU A 84 -32.09 10.38 -17.33
C GLU A 84 -31.51 11.75 -17.66
N HIS A 85 -30.95 12.45 -16.66
CA HIS A 85 -30.57 13.87 -16.79
C HIS A 85 -29.06 14.11 -16.78
N GLY A 86 -28.26 13.15 -16.31
CA GLY A 86 -26.81 13.27 -16.29
C GLY A 86 -26.20 13.03 -17.67
N MET A 87 -25.11 13.75 -17.97
CA MET A 87 -24.37 13.60 -19.23
C MET A 87 -22.88 13.34 -19.03
N ASN A 88 -22.38 13.40 -17.80
CA ASN A 88 -20.97 13.26 -17.54
C ASN A 88 -20.51 11.81 -17.66
N THR A 89 -19.22 11.66 -17.85
CA THR A 89 -18.51 10.40 -17.98
C THR A 89 -17.47 10.29 -16.88
N SER A 90 -16.95 9.08 -16.67
CA SER A 90 -15.93 8.85 -15.65
C SER A 90 -14.68 9.71 -15.89
N SER A 91 -14.35 10.03 -17.14
CA SER A 91 -13.19 10.84 -17.52
C SER A 91 -13.34 12.34 -17.21
N ASP A 92 -14.56 12.83 -16.94
CA ASP A 92 -14.77 14.22 -16.54
C ASP A 92 -14.27 14.45 -15.10
N LEU A 93 -14.23 13.40 -14.29
CA LEU A 93 -13.70 13.42 -12.95
C LEU A 93 -12.16 13.36 -12.98
N THR A 94 -11.52 14.25 -12.24
CA THR A 94 -10.09 14.16 -11.94
C THR A 94 -9.91 13.50 -10.58
N VAL A 95 -9.03 12.50 -10.52
CA VAL A 95 -8.70 11.73 -9.31
C VAL A 95 -7.30 12.13 -8.86
N ASN A 96 -7.15 12.36 -7.55
CA ASN A 96 -5.89 12.69 -6.89
C ASN A 96 -5.58 11.67 -5.80
N ILE A 97 -4.35 11.14 -5.84
CA ILE A 97 -3.82 10.16 -4.89
C ILE A 97 -2.85 10.85 -3.95
N HIS A 98 -3.15 10.78 -2.66
CA HIS A 98 -2.27 11.26 -1.61
C HIS A 98 -1.63 10.05 -0.95
N ALA A 99 -0.36 9.77 -1.26
CA ALA A 99 0.37 8.61 -0.75
C ALA A 99 1.89 8.85 -0.79
N ASN A 100 2.66 7.85 -0.37
CA ASN A 100 4.11 7.85 -0.55
C ASN A 100 4.46 7.42 -1.98
N ASP A 101 5.12 8.29 -2.74
CA ASP A 101 5.56 8.08 -4.14
C ASP A 101 4.51 7.42 -5.07
N PRO A 102 3.26 7.93 -5.13
CA PRO A 102 2.24 7.41 -6.03
C PRO A 102 2.58 7.68 -7.50
N VAL A 103 2.36 6.69 -8.35
CA VAL A 103 2.54 6.80 -9.79
C VAL A 103 1.41 6.06 -10.52
N PRO A 104 0.52 6.76 -11.26
CA PRO A 104 0.36 8.22 -11.27
C PRO A 104 -0.26 8.73 -9.97
N ASP A 105 -0.02 10.00 -9.64
CA ASP A 105 -0.62 10.71 -8.50
C ASP A 105 -1.90 11.48 -8.88
N ASN A 106 -2.05 11.82 -10.16
CA ASN A 106 -3.22 12.53 -10.69
C ASN A 106 -3.59 12.00 -12.08
N PHE A 107 -4.87 11.71 -12.30
CA PHE A 107 -5.36 11.17 -13.58
C PHE A 107 -6.87 11.40 -13.77
N LYS A 108 -7.35 11.22 -15.00
CA LYS A 108 -8.78 11.22 -15.32
C LYS A 108 -9.43 9.89 -14.94
N GLY A 109 -10.66 9.93 -14.43
CA GLY A 109 -11.37 8.73 -14.02
C GLY A 109 -11.56 7.73 -15.16
N ASN A 110 -11.49 6.44 -14.83
CA ASN A 110 -11.56 5.33 -15.77
C ASN A 110 -12.47 4.22 -15.24
N THR A 111 -13.46 3.81 -16.03
CA THR A 111 -14.38 2.72 -15.66
C THR A 111 -13.72 1.33 -15.70
N SER A 112 -12.66 1.17 -16.48
CA SER A 112 -11.85 -0.06 -16.51
C SER A 112 -10.83 -0.11 -15.37
N GLY A 113 -10.63 1.00 -14.65
CA GLY A 113 -9.65 1.14 -13.58
C GLY A 113 -8.34 1.76 -14.03
N THR A 114 -7.70 2.48 -13.12
CA THR A 114 -6.33 3.00 -13.27
C THR A 114 -5.45 2.30 -12.24
N VAL A 115 -4.33 1.75 -12.68
CA VAL A 115 -3.34 1.12 -11.80
C VAL A 115 -2.41 2.19 -11.26
N VAL A 116 -2.37 2.33 -9.94
CA VAL A 116 -1.48 3.24 -9.22
C VAL A 116 -0.50 2.41 -8.41
N LYS A 117 0.80 2.62 -8.62
CA LYS A 117 1.85 2.06 -7.75
C LYS A 117 2.20 3.08 -6.67
N LEU A 118 2.27 2.65 -5.42
CA LEU A 118 2.68 3.50 -4.31
C LEU A 118 3.60 2.77 -3.34
N SER A 119 4.50 3.51 -2.71
CA SER A 119 5.33 3.02 -1.60
C SER A 119 4.44 2.72 -0.39
N MET A 120 4.89 1.83 0.51
CA MET A 120 4.13 1.48 1.70
C MET A 120 3.85 2.71 2.58
N GLY A 121 2.69 2.73 3.22
CA GLY A 121 2.24 3.83 4.07
C GLY A 121 0.74 4.08 3.98
N MET A 122 0.31 5.16 4.62
CA MET A 122 -1.08 5.64 4.56
C MET A 122 -1.33 6.34 3.22
N TYR A 123 -2.55 6.19 2.71
CA TYR A 123 -3.02 6.87 1.52
C TYR A 123 -4.47 7.32 1.64
N SER A 124 -4.84 8.29 0.81
CA SER A 124 -6.22 8.69 0.58
C SER A 124 -6.44 9.07 -0.88
N VAL A 125 -7.67 8.87 -1.36
CA VAL A 125 -8.10 9.24 -2.71
C VAL A 125 -9.11 10.37 -2.61
N THR A 126 -8.92 11.40 -3.42
CA THR A 126 -9.85 12.53 -3.55
C THR A 126 -10.19 12.76 -5.01
N THR A 127 -11.25 13.52 -5.25
CA THR A 127 -11.71 13.82 -6.61
C THR A 127 -12.08 15.29 -6.75
N SER A 128 -11.99 15.81 -7.96
CA SER A 128 -12.55 17.11 -8.31
C SER A 128 -14.08 17.11 -8.11
N SER A 129 -14.64 18.23 -7.64
CA SER A 129 -16.09 18.42 -7.60
C SER A 129 -16.66 18.72 -8.98
N ILE A 130 -17.82 18.14 -9.28
CA ILE A 130 -18.57 18.37 -10.51
C ILE A 130 -19.96 18.90 -10.12
N PRO A 131 -20.43 20.02 -10.68
CA PRO A 131 -21.77 20.54 -10.39
C PRO A 131 -22.87 19.49 -10.62
N HIS A 132 -23.81 19.38 -9.69
CA HIS A 132 -24.92 18.41 -9.74
C HIS A 132 -24.51 16.93 -9.69
N TYR A 133 -23.29 16.61 -9.26
CA TYR A 133 -22.85 15.24 -9.01
C TYR A 133 -22.31 15.08 -7.59
N ASN A 134 -22.66 13.95 -6.98
CA ASN A 134 -22.10 13.52 -5.70
C ASN A 134 -21.16 12.35 -5.93
N SER A 135 -20.01 12.35 -5.23
CA SER A 135 -19.04 11.27 -5.26
C SER A 135 -19.17 10.42 -4.00
N SER A 136 -19.11 9.10 -4.16
CA SER A 136 -19.03 8.14 -3.07
C SER A 136 -17.82 7.22 -3.28
N PHE A 137 -17.22 6.79 -2.18
CA PHE A 137 -15.94 6.09 -2.15
C PHE A 137 -16.12 4.77 -1.39
N SER A 138 -15.55 3.68 -1.91
CA SER A 138 -15.45 2.44 -1.16
C SER A 138 -14.45 2.56 0.00
N ASN A 139 -14.50 1.63 0.96
CA ASN A 139 -13.62 1.63 2.13
C ASN A 139 -12.13 1.65 1.76
N ASP A 140 -11.74 0.94 0.69
CA ASP A 140 -10.36 0.89 0.21
C ASP A 140 -9.88 2.16 -0.54
N CYS A 141 -10.69 3.23 -0.62
CA CYS A 141 -10.23 4.52 -1.14
C CYS A 141 -9.47 5.36 -0.11
N ASN A 142 -9.33 4.86 1.12
CA ASN A 142 -8.42 5.38 2.13
C ASN A 142 -7.88 4.22 2.98
N GLY A 143 -6.78 4.45 3.69
CA GLY A 143 -6.21 3.47 4.61
C GLY A 143 -4.72 3.30 4.40
N GLY A 144 -4.20 2.11 4.70
CA GLY A 144 -2.78 1.80 4.53
C GLY A 144 -2.55 0.69 3.52
N ILE A 145 -1.48 0.81 2.74
CA ILE A 145 -0.85 -0.34 2.08
C ILE A 145 0.45 -0.63 2.83
N MET A 146 0.48 -1.73 3.58
CA MET A 146 1.55 -2.02 4.55
C MET A 146 2.47 -3.16 4.10
N LYS A 147 2.18 -3.74 2.94
CA LYS A 147 2.92 -4.83 2.30
C LYS A 147 2.73 -4.73 0.79
N VAL A 148 3.41 -5.58 0.03
CA VAL A 148 3.16 -5.71 -1.41
C VAL A 148 1.80 -6.40 -1.61
N GLU A 149 0.75 -5.60 -1.68
CA GLU A 149 -0.63 -6.04 -1.88
C GLU A 149 -1.34 -5.17 -2.92
N THR A 150 -2.51 -5.63 -3.35
CA THR A 150 -3.40 -4.88 -4.24
C THR A 150 -4.68 -4.52 -3.51
N LYS A 151 -5.05 -3.24 -3.53
CA LYS A 151 -6.34 -2.72 -3.05
C LYS A 151 -7.18 -2.18 -4.20
N ASN A 152 -8.50 -2.20 -4.04
CA ASN A 152 -9.44 -1.76 -5.06
C ASN A 152 -10.28 -0.59 -4.54
N CYS A 153 -9.97 0.62 -5.00
CA CYS A 153 -10.77 1.81 -4.71
C CYS A 153 -11.83 1.98 -5.79
N ASN A 154 -13.11 1.88 -5.40
CA ASN A 154 -14.24 2.12 -6.28
C ASN A 154 -14.85 3.48 -5.93
N ILE A 155 -14.92 4.35 -6.93
CA ILE A 155 -15.53 5.66 -6.85
C ILE A 155 -16.79 5.63 -7.71
N VAL A 156 -17.92 6.03 -7.13
CA VAL A 156 -19.16 6.21 -7.88
C VAL A 156 -19.50 7.69 -7.88
N ILE A 157 -19.59 8.26 -9.07
CA ILE A 157 -20.14 9.60 -9.28
C ILE A 157 -21.59 9.46 -9.73
N ALA A 158 -22.52 10.07 -9.01
CA ALA A 158 -23.94 9.98 -9.29
C ALA A 158 -24.52 11.37 -9.51
N TYR A 159 -25.29 11.53 -10.58
CA TYR A 159 -26.06 12.74 -10.79
C TYR A 159 -27.05 12.92 -9.62
N SER A 160 -27.02 14.10 -9.03
CA SER A 160 -27.89 14.51 -7.94
C SER A 160 -28.54 15.82 -8.32
N LYS A 161 -29.85 15.77 -8.55
CA LYS A 161 -30.65 16.97 -8.74
C LYS A 161 -30.53 17.83 -7.47
N SER A 162 -30.15 19.08 -7.64
CA SER A 162 -30.08 20.05 -6.53
C SER A 162 -31.47 20.49 -6.09
#